data_AF-A0A2N3DWG4-F1
#
_entry.id   AF-A0A2N3DWG4-F1
#
_cell.length_a   1.000
_cell.length_b   1.000
_cell.length_c   1.000
_cell.angle_alpha   90.00
_cell.angle_beta   90.00
_cell.angle_gamma   90.00
#
_symmetry.space_group_name_H-M   'P 1'
#
loop_
_entity.id
_entity.type
_entity.pdbx_description
1 polymer ?
#
loop_
_entity_poly.entity_id
_entity_poly.type
_entity_poly.pdbx_seq_one_letter_code
_entity_poly.pdbx_strand_id
1 'polypeptide(L)'
;MLPHLRAFGRSLTGNADLADDLVQETMLKAWKARASYIPGPSSMKSWAFVILRNCFLSQMRRRKFTADYDELAAERLLVAPDDQTDSLHLADVQRALMLLPVDQREALVLIGAGQLSYEEGAAICGCAVGTMKSRVSRARTALQAILDGGAMPRRSTGSLQPSEAFAAIMDDVEQLTANGPAGGK
;
A
#
# COMPACT_ATOMS: atom_id res chain seq x y z
N MET A 1 -0.05 -14.48 -1.83
CA MET A 1 -1.01 -13.64 -1.05
C MET A 1 -0.30 -12.80 0.00
N LEU A 2 0.45 -13.39 0.94
CA LEU A 2 1.09 -12.65 2.03
C LEU A 2 2.04 -11.51 1.58
N PRO A 3 2.88 -11.68 0.54
CA PRO A 3 3.70 -10.56 0.05
C PRO A 3 2.88 -9.38 -0.48
N HIS A 4 1.74 -9.66 -1.12
CA HIS A 4 0.84 -8.62 -1.63
C HIS A 4 0.13 -7.87 -0.50
N LEU A 5 -0.25 -8.56 0.57
CA LEU A 5 -0.82 -7.93 1.76
C LEU A 5 0.21 -7.04 2.46
N ARG A 6 1.49 -7.46 2.53
CA ARG A 6 2.59 -6.64 3.08
C ARG A 6 2.83 -5.41 2.22
N ALA A 7 2.90 -5.54 0.90
CA ALA A 7 3.05 -4.41 -0.01
C ALA A 7 1.90 -3.39 0.16
N PHE A 8 0.67 -3.88 0.23
CA PHE A 8 -0.49 -3.03 0.49
C PHE A 8 -0.42 -2.36 1.87
N GLY A 9 -0.13 -3.13 2.92
CA GLY A 9 0.05 -2.61 4.27
C GLY A 9 1.14 -1.51 4.35
N ARG A 10 2.27 -1.68 3.65
CA ARG A 10 3.34 -0.67 3.57
C ARG A 10 2.88 0.59 2.86
N SER A 11 2.11 0.46 1.78
CA SER A 11 1.55 1.62 1.09
C SER A 11 0.59 2.43 1.97
N LEU A 12 -0.15 1.77 2.86
CA LEU A 12 -1.11 2.42 3.75
C LEU A 12 -0.43 3.07 4.97
N THR A 13 0.52 2.36 5.57
CA THR A 13 1.16 2.75 6.83
C THR A 13 2.42 3.59 6.65
N GLY A 14 3.10 3.47 5.52
CA GLY A 14 4.39 4.11 5.25
C GLY A 14 5.56 3.52 6.04
N ASN A 15 5.36 2.46 6.83
CA ASN A 15 6.37 1.87 7.72
C ASN A 15 6.30 0.34 7.66
N ALA A 16 7.45 -0.32 7.57
CA ALA A 16 7.53 -1.78 7.40
C ALA A 16 7.05 -2.56 8.63
N ASP A 17 7.41 -2.14 9.84
CA ASP A 17 7.02 -2.82 11.08
C ASP A 17 5.50 -2.70 11.31
N LEU A 18 4.95 -1.49 11.13
CA LEU A 18 3.50 -1.26 11.22
C LEU A 18 2.73 -2.04 10.16
N ALA A 19 3.28 -2.18 8.96
CA ALA A 19 2.68 -3.01 7.92
C ALA A 19 2.69 -4.49 8.29
N ASP A 20 3.78 -4.98 8.86
CA ASP A 20 3.90 -6.36 9.30
C ASP A 20 2.94 -6.68 10.45
N ASP A 21 2.81 -5.80 11.43
CA ASP A 21 1.81 -5.91 12.51
C ASP A 21 0.38 -5.90 11.95
N LEU A 22 0.08 -4.99 11.02
CA LEU A 22 -1.22 -4.92 10.35
C LEU A 22 -1.54 -6.21 9.59
N VAL A 23 -0.56 -6.78 8.90
CA VAL A 23 -0.72 -8.06 8.18
C VAL A 23 -0.91 -9.21 9.17
N GLN A 24 -0.18 -9.25 10.28
CA GLN A 24 -0.38 -10.27 11.31
C GLN A 24 -1.80 -10.20 11.90
N GLU A 25 -2.28 -9.00 12.26
CA GLU A 25 -3.66 -8.80 12.74
C GLU A 25 -4.68 -9.25 11.69
N THR A 26 -4.44 -8.93 10.42
CA THR A 26 -5.27 -9.35 9.28
C THR A 26 -5.36 -10.87 9.19
N MET A 27 -4.22 -11.57 9.23
CA MET A 27 -4.18 -13.02 9.11
C MET A 27 -4.86 -13.69 10.30
N LEU A 28 -4.69 -13.16 11.52
CA LEU A 28 -5.40 -13.68 12.70
C LEU A 28 -6.92 -13.53 12.57
N LYS A 29 -7.40 -12.38 12.09
CA LYS A 29 -8.84 -12.17 11.85
C LYS A 29 -9.37 -13.03 10.71
N ALA A 30 -8.62 -13.14 9.61
CA ALA A 30 -8.96 -14.03 8.51
C ALA A 30 -9.06 -15.49 8.97
N TRP A 31 -8.11 -15.96 9.79
CA TRP A 31 -8.17 -17.29 10.37
C TRP A 31 -9.42 -17.50 11.22
N LYS A 32 -9.75 -16.54 12.10
CA LYS A 32 -10.97 -16.58 12.93
C LYS A 32 -12.25 -16.56 12.09
N ALA A 33 -12.26 -15.80 11.00
CA ALA A 33 -13.41 -15.62 10.12
C ALA A 33 -13.44 -16.62 8.94
N ARG A 34 -12.53 -17.60 8.87
CA ARG A 34 -12.40 -18.48 7.69
C ARG A 34 -13.68 -19.23 7.34
N ALA A 35 -14.52 -19.53 8.34
CA ALA A 35 -15.81 -20.20 8.13
C ALA A 35 -16.87 -19.30 7.46
N SER A 36 -16.71 -17.98 7.51
CA SER A 36 -17.59 -17.03 6.81
C SER A 36 -17.10 -16.68 5.41
N TYR A 37 -15.98 -17.24 4.96
CA TYR A 37 -15.54 -17.09 3.58
C TYR A 37 -16.48 -17.89 2.67
N ILE A 38 -17.12 -17.20 1.73
CA ILE A 38 -17.96 -17.82 0.72
C ILE A 38 -17.17 -17.82 -0.60
N PRO A 39 -16.75 -19.00 -1.09
CA PRO A 39 -16.14 -19.12 -2.41
C PRO A 39 -17.12 -18.62 -3.48
N GLY A 40 -16.65 -17.75 -4.37
CA GLY A 40 -17.48 -17.11 -5.39
C GLY A 40 -16.61 -16.28 -6.34
N PRO A 41 -17.17 -15.26 -7.01
CA PRO A 41 -16.40 -14.41 -7.92
C PRO A 41 -15.27 -13.64 -7.22
N SER A 42 -15.35 -13.48 -5.89
CA SER A 42 -14.29 -12.86 -5.09
C SER A 42 -13.26 -13.90 -4.65
N SER A 43 -12.01 -13.70 -5.05
CA SER A 43 -10.90 -14.55 -4.62
C SER A 43 -10.64 -14.46 -3.11
N MET A 44 -10.05 -15.51 -2.53
CA MET A 44 -9.57 -15.49 -1.14
C MET A 44 -8.60 -14.32 -0.89
N LYS A 45 -7.83 -13.94 -1.93
CA LYS A 45 -6.95 -12.76 -1.92
C LYS A 45 -7.79 -11.51 -1.68
N SER A 46 -8.78 -11.23 -2.51
CA SER A 46 -9.66 -10.05 -2.38
C SER A 46 -10.35 -9.98 -1.03
N TRP A 47 -10.81 -11.12 -0.49
CA TRP A 47 -11.38 -11.20 0.86
C TRP A 47 -10.38 -10.80 1.95
N ALA A 48 -9.12 -11.26 1.87
CA ALA A 48 -8.08 -10.86 2.82
C ALA A 48 -7.73 -9.35 2.72
N PHE A 49 -7.78 -8.77 1.52
CA PHE A 49 -7.59 -7.33 1.32
C PHE A 49 -8.71 -6.50 1.98
N VAL A 50 -9.96 -6.97 1.96
CA VAL A 50 -11.07 -6.35 2.71
C VAL A 50 -10.74 -6.32 4.22
N ILE A 51 -10.30 -7.45 4.76
CA ILE A 51 -9.97 -7.57 6.20
C ILE A 51 -8.82 -6.61 6.55
N LEU A 52 -7.77 -6.56 5.73
CA LEU A 52 -6.62 -5.69 5.94
C LEU A 52 -7.03 -4.22 5.98
N ARG A 53 -7.79 -3.79 4.97
CA ARG A 53 -8.31 -2.41 4.89
C ARG A 53 -9.14 -2.06 6.12
N ASN A 54 -10.03 -2.96 6.56
CA ASN A 54 -10.85 -2.75 7.75
C ASN A 54 -10.02 -2.65 9.03
N CYS A 55 -8.94 -3.44 9.16
CA CYS A 55 -8.00 -3.33 10.27
C CYS A 55 -7.31 -1.97 10.26
N PHE A 56 -6.79 -1.55 9.11
CA PHE A 56 -6.12 -0.26 8.95
C PHE A 56 -7.03 0.92 9.31
N LEU A 57 -8.25 0.98 8.75
CA LEU A 57 -9.21 2.05 9.06
C LEU A 57 -9.61 2.05 10.54
N SER A 58 -9.70 0.86 11.17
CA SER A 58 -9.96 0.74 12.60
C SER A 58 -8.79 1.21 13.46
N GLN A 59 -7.54 0.98 13.03
CA GLN A 59 -6.36 1.54 13.69
C GLN A 59 -6.31 3.07 13.54
N MET A 60 -6.59 3.60 12.33
CA MET A 60 -6.64 5.06 12.11
C MET A 60 -7.68 5.76 12.98
N ARG A 61 -8.91 5.21 13.05
CA ARG A 61 -9.96 5.78 13.92
C ARG A 61 -9.56 5.79 15.39
N ARG A 62 -8.93 4.71 15.87
CA ARG A 62 -8.41 4.62 17.24
C ARG A 62 -7.30 5.65 17.48
N ARG A 63 -6.32 5.75 16.58
CA ARG A 63 -5.22 6.73 16.68
C ARG A 63 -5.73 8.17 16.70
N LYS A 64 -6.73 8.52 15.88
CA LYS A 64 -7.34 9.85 15.92
C LYS A 64 -7.93 10.16 17.30
N PHE A 65 -8.62 9.19 17.91
CA PHE A 65 -9.23 9.35 19.23
C PHE A 65 -8.20 9.38 20.38
N THR A 66 -7.06 8.71 20.23
CA THR A 66 -5.97 8.72 21.22
C THR A 66 -5.05 9.95 21.05
N ALA A 67 -4.88 10.47 19.83
CA ALA A 67 -4.08 11.68 19.57
C ALA A 67 -4.72 12.96 20.13
N ASP A 68 -6.05 13.02 20.27
CA ASP A 68 -6.72 14.08 21.04
C ASP A 68 -6.36 14.06 22.55
N TYR A 69 -5.67 13.01 23.03
CA TYR A 69 -5.16 12.89 24.40
C TYR A 69 -3.63 13.03 24.51
N ASP A 70 -2.90 13.14 23.39
CA ASP A 70 -1.43 13.17 23.40
C ASP A 70 -0.89 14.08 22.28
N GLU A 71 -0.79 15.36 22.60
CA GLU A 71 -0.38 16.47 21.71
C GLU A 71 1.11 16.40 21.27
N LEU A 72 1.85 15.34 21.61
CA LEU A 72 3.29 15.17 21.31
C LEU A 72 3.62 14.09 20.27
N ALA A 73 2.64 13.32 19.77
CA ALA A 73 2.91 12.19 18.89
C ALA A 73 3.03 12.55 17.38
N ALA A 74 2.66 13.77 16.98
CA ALA A 74 2.55 14.17 15.58
C ALA A 74 3.91 14.27 14.84
N GLU A 75 5.04 14.39 15.54
CA GLU A 75 6.36 14.59 14.92
C GLU A 75 7.09 13.29 14.51
N ARG A 76 6.58 12.10 14.87
CA ARG A 76 7.33 10.84 14.70
C ARG A 76 7.16 10.11 13.36
N LEU A 77 6.41 10.67 12.41
CA LEU A 77 6.07 9.97 11.15
C LEU A 77 7.06 10.20 9.99
N LEU A 78 8.22 10.82 10.25
CA LEU A 78 9.19 11.19 9.21
C LEU A 78 10.59 10.56 9.34
N VAL A 79 10.72 9.41 10.00
CA VAL A 79 12.02 8.69 10.02
C VAL A 79 11.92 7.43 9.18
N ALA A 80 12.42 7.50 7.95
CA ALA A 80 12.70 6.34 7.11
C ALA A 80 14.08 5.77 7.50
N PRO A 81 14.23 4.45 7.73
CA PRO A 81 15.54 3.83 7.87
C PRO A 81 16.21 3.72 6.49
N ASP A 82 17.52 3.94 6.52
CA ASP A 82 18.44 3.98 5.40
C ASP A 82 18.95 2.55 5.11
N ASP A 83 18.83 2.04 3.87
CA ASP A 83 19.76 1.00 3.36
C ASP A 83 19.71 0.77 1.83
N GLN A 84 20.86 0.95 1.16
CA GLN A 84 21.33 0.38 -0.12
C GLN A 84 20.64 0.68 -1.48
N THR A 85 21.16 1.71 -2.15
CA THR A 85 21.30 2.05 -3.60
C THR A 85 20.32 1.56 -4.69
N ASP A 86 19.75 0.35 -4.63
CA ASP A 86 18.56 -0.05 -5.44
C ASP A 86 17.26 0.29 -4.69
N SER A 87 17.30 0.36 -3.36
CA SER A 87 16.20 0.76 -2.48
C SER A 87 15.82 2.24 -2.59
N LEU A 88 16.69 3.07 -3.18
CA LEU A 88 16.51 4.53 -3.23
C LEU A 88 15.27 4.91 -4.06
N HIS A 89 15.06 4.24 -5.20
CA HIS A 89 13.87 4.45 -6.03
C HIS A 89 12.59 3.96 -5.33
N LEU A 90 12.66 2.85 -4.59
CA LEU A 90 11.52 2.27 -3.88
C LEU A 90 11.08 3.17 -2.70
N ALA A 91 12.03 3.68 -1.93
CA ALA A 91 11.77 4.62 -0.84
C ALA A 91 11.18 5.94 -1.36
N ASP A 92 11.68 6.43 -2.49
CA ASP A 92 11.15 7.59 -3.19
C ASP A 92 9.69 7.38 -3.60
N VAL A 93 9.37 6.24 -4.19
CA VAL A 93 8.00 5.88 -4.59
C VAL A 93 7.09 5.72 -3.38
N GLN A 94 7.57 5.08 -2.32
CA GLN A 94 6.81 4.95 -1.08
C GLN A 94 6.47 6.32 -0.49
N ARG A 95 7.44 7.25 -0.42
CA ARG A 95 7.19 8.63 0.02
C ARG A 95 6.19 9.34 -0.90
N ALA A 96 6.33 9.20 -2.21
CA ALA A 96 5.40 9.79 -3.17
C ALA A 96 3.96 9.25 -3.02
N LEU A 97 3.81 7.94 -2.77
CA LEU A 97 2.52 7.33 -2.46
C LEU A 97 1.92 7.88 -1.15
N MET A 98 2.74 8.13 -0.14
CA MET A 98 2.28 8.70 1.14
C MET A 98 1.72 10.12 1.01
N LEU A 99 2.12 10.87 -0.03
CA LEU A 99 1.58 12.20 -0.34
C LEU A 99 0.21 12.15 -1.02
N LEU A 100 -0.21 10.99 -1.55
CA LEU A 100 -1.53 10.83 -2.14
C LEU A 100 -2.61 10.74 -1.05
N PRO A 101 -3.83 11.27 -1.32
CA PRO A 101 -5.00 10.98 -0.51
C PRO A 101 -5.20 9.47 -0.35
N VAL A 102 -5.57 9.02 0.86
CA VAL A 102 -5.68 7.59 1.20
C VAL A 102 -6.55 6.83 0.19
N ASP A 103 -7.72 7.36 -0.17
CA ASP A 103 -8.63 6.74 -1.14
C ASP A 103 -8.01 6.54 -2.54
N GLN A 104 -7.15 7.46 -2.97
CA GLN A 104 -6.46 7.39 -4.26
C GLN A 104 -5.31 6.39 -4.22
N ARG A 105 -4.57 6.40 -3.11
CA ARG A 105 -3.49 5.45 -2.84
C ARG A 105 -4.01 4.01 -2.75
N GLU A 106 -5.09 3.79 -2.02
CA GLU A 106 -5.78 2.50 -1.93
C GLU A 106 -6.14 1.98 -3.31
N ALA A 107 -6.81 2.82 -4.11
CA ALA A 107 -7.22 2.47 -5.47
C ALA A 107 -6.02 2.09 -6.36
N LEU A 108 -4.96 2.90 -6.33
CA LEU A 108 -3.78 2.66 -7.16
C LEU A 108 -3.09 1.35 -6.80
N VAL A 109 -2.92 1.07 -5.52
CA VAL A 109 -2.19 -0.12 -5.05
C VAL A 109 -3.02 -1.38 -5.21
N LEU A 110 -4.34 -1.34 -5.00
CA LEU A 110 -5.20 -2.51 -5.20
C LEU A 110 -5.24 -2.97 -6.67
N ILE A 111 -5.28 -2.02 -7.62
CA ILE A 111 -5.35 -2.33 -9.05
C ILE A 111 -3.97 -2.60 -9.65
N GLY A 112 -2.97 -1.79 -9.30
CA GLY A 112 -1.58 -1.98 -9.73
C GLY A 112 -0.97 -3.19 -9.05
N ALA A 113 -0.40 -3.01 -7.85
CA ALA A 113 0.30 -4.05 -7.09
C ALA A 113 -0.58 -5.24 -6.68
N GLY A 114 -1.84 -4.97 -6.36
CA GLY A 114 -2.80 -5.98 -5.95
C GLY A 114 -3.28 -6.85 -7.12
N GLN A 115 -3.09 -6.42 -8.37
CA GLN A 115 -3.56 -7.10 -9.58
C GLN A 115 -5.04 -7.51 -9.47
N LEU A 116 -5.84 -6.68 -8.79
CA LEU A 116 -7.27 -6.91 -8.62
C LEU A 116 -8.03 -6.22 -9.76
N SER A 117 -9.20 -6.74 -10.10
CA SER A 117 -10.06 -6.06 -11.05
C SER A 117 -10.62 -4.75 -10.46
N TYR A 118 -11.11 -3.86 -11.33
CA TYR A 118 -11.77 -2.64 -10.87
C TYR A 118 -13.00 -2.94 -10.00
N GLU A 119 -13.71 -4.03 -10.30
CA GLU A 119 -14.87 -4.52 -9.57
C GLU A 119 -14.47 -4.99 -8.17
N GLU A 120 -13.40 -5.77 -8.05
CA GLU A 120 -12.88 -6.23 -6.76
C GLU A 120 -12.36 -5.07 -5.92
N GLY A 121 -11.60 -4.16 -6.52
CA GLY A 121 -11.12 -2.95 -5.83
C GLY A 121 -12.28 -2.09 -5.34
N ALA A 122 -13.30 -1.88 -6.17
CA ALA A 122 -14.50 -1.12 -5.80
C ALA A 122 -15.25 -1.77 -4.63
N ALA A 123 -15.40 -3.10 -4.63
CA ALA A 123 -16.00 -3.85 -3.54
C ALA A 123 -15.20 -3.71 -2.23
N ILE A 124 -13.86 -3.81 -2.30
CA ILE A 124 -12.97 -3.65 -1.14
C ILE A 124 -13.07 -2.23 -0.56
N CYS A 125 -13.10 -1.21 -1.41
CA CYS A 125 -13.15 0.18 -0.99
C CYS A 125 -14.57 0.66 -0.64
N GLY A 126 -15.61 -0.14 -0.90
CA GLY A 126 -17.00 0.23 -0.67
C GLY A 126 -17.47 1.39 -1.55
N CYS A 127 -17.04 1.43 -2.83
CA CYS A 127 -17.42 2.48 -3.77
C CYS A 127 -17.91 1.92 -5.12
N ALA A 128 -18.44 2.79 -5.99
CA ALA A 128 -18.84 2.39 -7.33
C ALA A 128 -17.62 2.12 -8.24
N VAL A 129 -17.76 1.22 -9.21
CA VAL A 129 -16.68 0.89 -10.17
C VAL A 129 -16.19 2.13 -10.93
N GLY A 130 -17.09 3.03 -11.32
CA GLY A 130 -16.72 4.32 -11.93
C GLY A 130 -15.91 5.24 -10.98
N THR A 131 -16.22 5.21 -9.68
CA THR A 131 -15.43 5.91 -8.66
C THR A 131 -14.05 5.28 -8.51
N MET A 132 -13.94 3.95 -8.55
CA MET A 132 -12.65 3.27 -8.51
C MET A 132 -11.78 3.65 -9.71
N LYS A 133 -12.32 3.60 -10.92
CA LYS A 133 -11.63 4.03 -12.16
C LYS A 133 -11.14 5.48 -12.08
N SER A 134 -12.00 6.39 -11.63
CA SER A 134 -11.62 7.81 -11.49
C SER A 134 -10.58 8.05 -10.39
N ARG A 135 -10.64 7.32 -9.27
CA ARG A 135 -9.60 7.35 -8.22
C ARG A 135 -8.25 6.87 -8.75
N VAL A 136 -8.20 5.74 -9.48
CA VAL A 136 -6.96 5.24 -10.09
C VAL A 136 -6.38 6.26 -11.08
N SER A 137 -7.22 6.82 -11.96
CA SER A 137 -6.78 7.82 -12.93
C SER A 137 -6.18 9.05 -12.25
N ARG A 138 -6.87 9.61 -11.24
CA ARG A 138 -6.37 10.76 -10.47
C ARG A 138 -5.09 10.42 -9.69
N ALA A 139 -5.02 9.24 -9.09
CA ALA A 139 -3.86 8.77 -8.36
C ALA A 139 -2.61 8.70 -9.26
N ARG A 140 -2.75 8.18 -10.48
CA ARG A 140 -1.66 8.12 -11.47
C ARG A 140 -1.19 9.52 -11.85
N THR A 141 -2.11 10.42 -12.19
CA THR A 141 -1.76 11.81 -12.55
C THR A 141 -1.07 12.54 -11.39
N ALA A 142 -1.59 12.40 -10.17
CA ALA A 142 -1.01 13.02 -8.99
C ALA A 142 0.37 12.44 -8.65
N LEU A 143 0.53 11.12 -8.70
CA LEU A 143 1.80 10.46 -8.46
C LEU A 143 2.84 10.90 -9.49
N GLN A 144 2.44 11.00 -10.76
CA GLN A 144 3.29 11.48 -11.83
C GLN A 144 3.78 12.92 -11.55
N ALA A 145 2.86 13.82 -11.20
CA ALA A 145 3.21 15.19 -10.87
C ALA A 145 4.16 15.29 -9.65
N ILE A 146 4.01 14.41 -8.65
CA ILE A 146 4.90 14.36 -7.48
C ILE A 146 6.32 13.91 -7.87
N LEU A 147 6.42 12.91 -8.74
CA LEU A 147 7.69 12.37 -9.22
C LEU A 147 8.41 13.36 -10.15
N ASP A 148 7.68 14.00 -11.08
CA ASP A 148 8.25 14.95 -12.04
C ASP A 148 8.58 16.31 -11.42
N GLY A 149 7.76 16.78 -10.47
CA GLY A 149 7.83 18.13 -9.92
C GLY A 149 8.99 18.40 -8.95
N GLY A 150 9.80 17.38 -8.62
CA GLY A 150 10.95 17.54 -7.71
C GLY A 150 10.59 18.01 -6.29
N ALA A 151 9.31 17.96 -5.90
CA ALA A 151 8.82 18.28 -4.55
C ALA A 151 9.13 17.16 -3.52
N MET A 152 9.86 16.14 -3.94
CA MET A 152 10.48 15.17 -3.04
C MET A 152 11.82 15.70 -2.54
N PRO A 153 12.19 15.52 -1.26
CA PRO A 153 13.55 15.73 -0.80
C PRO A 153 14.49 14.91 -1.69
N ARG A 154 15.24 15.60 -2.56
CA ARG A 154 16.06 14.98 -3.62
C ARG A 154 17.11 14.05 -3.03
N ARG A 155 17.14 12.83 -3.53
CA ARG A 155 18.30 12.21 -4.21
C ARG A 155 17.85 10.87 -4.80
N SER A 156 17.70 10.75 -6.12
CA SER A 156 18.77 10.22 -7.00
C SER A 156 18.65 10.72 -8.44
N THR A 157 19.79 10.79 -9.12
CA THR A 157 20.03 11.24 -10.50
C THR A 157 19.77 10.12 -11.51
N GLY A 158 18.57 10.08 -12.09
CA GLY A 158 18.26 9.23 -13.23
C GLY A 158 16.83 9.43 -13.69
N SER A 159 16.62 10.10 -14.83
CA SER A 159 15.29 10.32 -15.41
C SER A 159 14.81 9.04 -16.11
N LEU A 160 14.09 8.18 -15.38
CA LEU A 160 13.33 7.07 -15.97
C LEU A 160 12.05 7.60 -16.61
N GLN A 161 11.62 7.00 -17.72
CA GLN A 161 10.34 7.34 -18.32
C GLN A 161 9.18 6.86 -17.42
N PRO A 162 8.05 7.59 -17.34
CA PRO A 162 6.92 7.31 -16.44
C PRO A 162 6.35 5.89 -16.48
N SER A 163 6.26 5.29 -17.68
CA SER A 163 5.80 3.92 -17.87
C SER A 163 6.82 2.89 -17.39
N GLU A 164 8.11 3.23 -17.44
CA GLU A 164 9.21 2.41 -16.97
C GLU A 164 9.37 2.52 -15.45
N ALA A 165 9.16 3.70 -14.87
CA ALA A 165 9.09 3.88 -13.42
C ALA A 165 7.93 3.07 -12.84
N PHE A 166 6.74 3.14 -13.45
CA PHE A 166 5.60 2.32 -13.04
C PHE A 166 5.87 0.82 -13.24
N ALA A 167 6.46 0.41 -14.36
CA ALA A 167 6.82 -0.99 -14.61
C ALA A 167 7.90 -1.48 -13.64
N ALA A 168 8.94 -0.69 -13.35
CA ALA A 168 9.99 -1.02 -12.39
C ALA A 168 9.46 -1.09 -10.96
N ILE A 169 8.55 -0.19 -10.55
CA ILE A 169 7.85 -0.27 -9.26
C ILE A 169 7.06 -1.57 -9.14
N MET A 170 6.42 -1.97 -10.24
CA MET A 170 5.60 -3.16 -10.30
C MET A 170 6.45 -4.44 -10.36
N ASP A 171 7.57 -4.40 -11.08
CA ASP A 171 8.55 -5.47 -11.22
C ASP A 171 9.36 -5.66 -9.93
N ASP A 172 9.69 -4.58 -9.21
CA ASP A 172 10.34 -4.64 -7.90
C ASP A 172 9.39 -5.16 -6.82
N VAL A 173 8.11 -4.76 -6.86
CA VAL A 173 7.08 -5.37 -6.01
C VAL A 173 6.95 -6.87 -6.33
N GLU A 174 7.01 -7.24 -7.61
CA GLU A 174 7.01 -8.63 -8.07
C GLU A 174 8.27 -9.39 -7.59
N GLN A 175 9.47 -8.80 -7.69
CA GLN A 175 10.73 -9.36 -7.18
C GLN A 175 10.75 -9.49 -5.65
N LEU A 176 10.19 -8.52 -4.92
CA LEU A 176 9.98 -8.60 -3.47
C LEU A 176 8.93 -9.65 -3.09
N THR A 177 8.02 -10.03 -4.01
CA THR A 177 7.10 -11.16 -3.82
C THR A 177 7.70 -12.50 -4.24
N ALA A 178 8.71 -12.51 -5.11
CA ALA A 178 9.41 -13.69 -5.63
C ALA A 178 10.57 -14.13 -4.71
N ASN A 179 11.31 -13.19 -4.14
CA ASN A 179 12.40 -13.46 -3.18
C ASN A 179 11.85 -13.47 -1.75
N GLY A 180 11.10 -14.52 -1.40
CA GLY A 180 11.02 -14.95 0.01
C GLY A 180 12.43 -15.26 0.53
N PRO A 181 12.71 -15.14 1.84
CA PRO A 181 14.06 -15.29 2.37
C PRO A 181 14.61 -16.64 1.93
N ALA A 182 15.66 -16.61 1.11
CA ALA A 182 16.49 -17.78 0.87
C ALA A 182 16.95 -18.28 2.24
N GLY A 183 16.43 -19.44 2.63
CA GLY A 183 16.80 -20.13 3.85
C GLY A 183 18.31 -20.31 3.88
N GLY A 184 18.96 -19.53 4.74
CA GLY A 184 20.38 -19.61 5.03
C GLY A 184 20.61 -20.49 6.25
N LYS A 185 21.17 -21.67 5.96
CA LYS A 185 21.76 -22.71 6.83
C LYS A 185 20.81 -23.75 7.44
#